data_AF-E4XLY1-F1
#
_entry.id   AF-E4XLY1-F1
#
_cell.length_a   1.000
_cell.length_b   1.000
_cell.length_c   1.000
_cell.angle_alpha   90.00
_cell.angle_beta   90.00
_cell.angle_gamma   90.00
#
_symmetry.space_group_name_H-M   'P 1'
#
loop_
_entity.id
_entity.type
_entity.pdbx_description
1 polymer ?
#
loop_
_entity_poly.entity_id
_entity_poly.type
_entity_poly.pdbx_seq_one_letter_code
_entity_poly.pdbx_strand_id
1 'polypeptide(L)'
;MNGYLATCTFLVGERITYADIAVALTLKSGYEQVFTPEWRKAFPHVNRWFLTTVNQPAVAGVVGDVKLAVKEATFDAKKYAEVTGKGAQNAAKKAAKKEKKAAAPAAAPAPAPAKEDKPVDPWAGLAKPCCDMDSWKRFYSNNDEDKSVEHFWNTVVTDEVKKEYSLWVGTYKYADELTQPFMAANLIGGMFQRIEKLRKHAFANCVVGGKPNDLNITGLWFWRGQTLAFPRSPDWQIDFEVYDWQKLEWDAPEVKEMVSKYWMWDEKAQFDGKPFNQAKTYK
;
A
#
# COMPACT_ATOMS: atom_id res chain seq x y z
N MET A 1 -6.69 -19.71 -17.13
CA MET A 1 -8.05 -19.17 -17.37
C MET A 1 -8.46 -19.28 -18.84
N ASN A 2 -7.75 -18.69 -19.82
CA ASN A 2 -8.16 -18.72 -21.24
C ASN A 2 -8.31 -20.14 -21.82
N GLY A 3 -7.39 -21.06 -21.49
CA GLY A 3 -7.51 -22.46 -21.92
C GLY A 3 -8.66 -23.23 -21.25
N TYR A 4 -9.03 -22.87 -20.02
CA TYR A 4 -10.15 -23.49 -19.31
C TYR A 4 -11.51 -23.04 -19.88
N LEU A 5 -11.66 -21.73 -20.12
CA LEU A 5 -12.88 -21.13 -20.68
C LEU A 5 -13.08 -21.41 -22.18
N ALA A 6 -12.17 -22.16 -22.80
CA ALA A 6 -12.32 -22.63 -24.17
C ALA A 6 -13.43 -23.68 -24.31
N THR A 7 -13.60 -24.53 -23.29
CA THR A 7 -14.60 -25.61 -23.27
C THR A 7 -15.72 -25.40 -22.26
N CYS A 8 -15.62 -24.35 -21.41
CA CYS A 8 -16.57 -24.09 -20.34
C CYS A 8 -17.20 -22.70 -20.49
N THR A 9 -18.50 -22.60 -20.24
CA THR A 9 -19.22 -21.31 -20.35
C THR A 9 -18.88 -20.38 -19.19
N PHE A 10 -18.85 -20.92 -17.97
CA PHE A 10 -18.58 -20.26 -16.69
C PHE A 10 -17.44 -20.96 -15.93
N LEU A 11 -16.99 -20.37 -14.82
CA LEU A 11 -15.86 -20.88 -14.03
C LEU A 11 -16.19 -22.15 -13.25
N VAL A 12 -17.45 -22.33 -12.84
CA VAL A 12 -17.90 -23.50 -12.08
C VAL A 12 -19.26 -23.96 -12.61
N GLY A 13 -19.26 -25.06 -13.35
CA GLY A 13 -20.48 -25.59 -14.00
C GLY A 13 -20.96 -24.74 -15.18
N GLU A 14 -22.21 -24.95 -15.59
CA GLU A 14 -22.82 -24.32 -16.77
C GLU A 14 -23.79 -23.18 -16.43
N ARG A 15 -23.68 -22.61 -15.22
CA ARG A 15 -24.47 -21.45 -14.78
C ARG A 15 -23.55 -20.45 -14.09
N ILE A 16 -23.95 -19.18 -14.11
CA ILE A 16 -23.21 -18.15 -13.37
C ILE A 16 -23.22 -18.47 -11.88
N THR A 17 -22.05 -18.39 -11.27
CA THR A 17 -21.86 -18.58 -9.84
C THR A 17 -21.21 -17.35 -9.21
N TYR A 18 -21.10 -17.34 -7.88
CA TYR A 18 -20.36 -16.32 -7.17
C TYR A 18 -18.89 -16.23 -7.64
N ALA A 19 -18.29 -17.36 -8.04
CA ALA A 19 -16.93 -17.38 -8.56
C ALA A 19 -16.80 -16.53 -9.83
N ASP A 20 -17.79 -16.59 -10.74
CA ASP A 20 -17.79 -15.79 -11.96
C ASP A 20 -17.85 -14.30 -11.65
N ILE A 21 -18.74 -13.90 -10.75
CA ILE A 21 -18.95 -12.50 -10.36
C ILE A 21 -17.68 -11.95 -9.67
N ALA A 22 -17.13 -12.65 -8.69
CA ALA A 22 -15.95 -12.20 -7.94
C ALA A 22 -14.73 -12.03 -8.86
N VAL A 23 -14.48 -12.98 -9.75
CA VAL A 23 -13.34 -12.90 -10.67
C VAL A 23 -13.58 -11.83 -11.74
N ALA A 24 -14.80 -11.67 -12.25
CA ALA A 24 -15.11 -10.61 -13.22
C ALA A 24 -14.94 -9.21 -12.61
N LEU A 25 -15.41 -8.98 -11.38
CA LEU A 25 -15.24 -7.70 -10.70
C LEU A 25 -13.77 -7.37 -10.43
N THR A 26 -12.95 -8.37 -10.10
CA THR A 26 -11.51 -8.20 -9.92
C THR A 26 -10.81 -7.79 -11.22
N LEU A 27 -11.25 -8.34 -12.36
CA LEU A 27 -10.69 -8.03 -13.68
C LEU A 27 -11.23 -6.73 -14.30
N LYS A 28 -12.30 -6.14 -13.75
CA LYS A 28 -12.98 -4.95 -14.31
C LYS A 28 -12.02 -3.80 -14.56
N SER A 29 -11.23 -3.40 -13.55
CA SER A 29 -10.31 -2.28 -13.69
C SER A 29 -9.26 -2.51 -14.79
N GLY A 30 -8.82 -3.76 -14.96
CA GLY A 30 -7.93 -4.14 -16.06
C GLY A 30 -8.60 -3.96 -17.41
N TYR A 31 -9.84 -4.44 -17.56
CA TYR A 31 -10.61 -4.31 -18.81
C TYR A 31 -10.95 -2.86 -19.18
N GLU A 32 -11.12 -1.98 -18.20
CA GLU A 32 -11.48 -0.58 -18.44
C GLU A 32 -10.27 0.33 -18.70
N GLN A 33 -9.10 0.00 -18.15
CA GLN A 33 -7.95 0.91 -18.15
C GLN A 33 -6.70 0.37 -18.82
N VAL A 34 -6.51 -0.95 -18.87
CA VAL A 34 -5.21 -1.55 -19.22
C VAL A 34 -5.32 -2.44 -20.46
N PHE A 35 -6.32 -3.31 -20.53
CA PHE A 35 -6.40 -4.33 -21.58
C PHE A 35 -6.91 -3.74 -22.90
N THR A 36 -5.98 -3.26 -23.72
CA THR A 36 -6.25 -2.76 -25.07
C THR A 36 -6.83 -3.85 -25.99
N PRO A 37 -7.46 -3.47 -27.11
CA PRO A 37 -7.94 -4.43 -28.09
C PRO A 37 -6.84 -5.36 -28.58
N GLU A 38 -5.61 -4.86 -28.76
CA GLU A 38 -4.45 -5.63 -29.19
C GLU A 38 -4.08 -6.71 -28.16
N TRP A 39 -4.03 -6.37 -26.88
CA TRP A 39 -3.72 -7.32 -25.81
C TRP A 39 -4.83 -8.36 -25.65
N ARG A 40 -6.09 -7.92 -25.70
CA ARG A 40 -7.26 -8.78 -25.54
C ARG A 40 -7.38 -9.84 -26.64
N LYS A 41 -6.85 -9.62 -27.84
CA LYS A 41 -6.87 -10.61 -28.93
C LYS A 41 -6.27 -11.95 -28.54
N ALA A 42 -5.27 -11.96 -27.65
CA ALA A 42 -4.64 -13.20 -27.19
C ALA A 42 -5.54 -14.06 -26.28
N PHE A 43 -6.63 -13.49 -25.72
CA PHE A 43 -7.48 -14.13 -24.72
C PHE A 43 -8.97 -14.10 -25.08
N PRO A 44 -9.38 -14.68 -26.24
CA PRO A 44 -10.74 -14.56 -26.74
C PRO A 44 -11.79 -15.17 -25.80
N HIS A 45 -11.47 -16.28 -25.14
CA HIS A 45 -12.41 -16.97 -24.26
C HIS A 45 -12.64 -16.22 -22.94
N VAL A 46 -11.59 -15.58 -22.42
CA VAL A 46 -11.70 -14.72 -21.24
C VAL A 46 -12.53 -13.49 -21.56
N ASN A 47 -12.33 -12.86 -22.73
CA ASN A 47 -13.13 -11.71 -23.15
C ASN A 47 -14.61 -12.05 -23.29
N ARG A 48 -14.93 -13.19 -23.92
CA ARG A 48 -16.30 -13.69 -24.02
C ARG A 48 -16.94 -13.84 -22.65
N TRP A 49 -16.27 -14.57 -21.76
CA TRP A 49 -16.76 -14.85 -20.42
C TRP A 49 -16.93 -13.57 -19.58
N PHE A 50 -15.96 -12.65 -19.64
CA PHE A 50 -16.00 -11.38 -18.91
C PHE A 50 -17.21 -10.55 -19.36
N LEU A 51 -17.38 -10.35 -20.67
CA LEU A 51 -18.53 -9.62 -21.22
C LEU A 51 -19.85 -10.31 -20.90
N THR A 52 -19.90 -11.64 -20.91
CA THR A 52 -21.10 -12.41 -20.55
C THR A 52 -21.49 -12.22 -19.09
N THR A 53 -20.49 -12.06 -18.21
CA THR A 53 -20.68 -11.92 -16.75
C THR A 53 -21.09 -10.51 -16.37
N VAL A 54 -20.39 -9.48 -16.88
CA VAL A 54 -20.66 -8.08 -16.51
C VAL A 54 -21.96 -7.54 -17.10
N ASN A 55 -22.42 -8.10 -18.23
CA ASN A 55 -23.69 -7.72 -18.86
C ASN A 55 -24.90 -8.49 -18.29
N GLN A 56 -24.73 -9.34 -17.27
CA GLN A 56 -25.88 -9.92 -16.59
C GLN A 56 -26.69 -8.82 -15.90
N PRO A 57 -28.03 -8.81 -16.00
CA PRO A 57 -28.86 -7.73 -15.45
C PRO A 57 -28.58 -7.41 -13.98
N ALA A 58 -28.36 -8.45 -13.16
CA ALA A 58 -28.03 -8.29 -11.74
C ALA A 58 -26.65 -7.64 -11.51
N VAL A 59 -25.68 -7.91 -12.38
CA VAL A 59 -24.33 -7.36 -12.28
C VAL A 59 -24.30 -5.94 -12.86
N ALA A 60 -24.86 -5.75 -14.05
CA ALA A 60 -24.95 -4.45 -14.72
C ALA A 60 -25.72 -3.42 -13.88
N GLY A 61 -26.77 -3.83 -13.15
CA GLY A 61 -27.52 -2.93 -12.27
C GLY A 61 -26.72 -2.35 -11.11
N VAL A 62 -25.64 -3.03 -10.69
CA VAL A 62 -24.76 -2.58 -9.59
C VAL A 62 -23.49 -1.91 -10.14
N VAL A 63 -22.90 -2.52 -11.17
CA VAL A 63 -21.58 -2.18 -11.69
C VAL A 63 -21.64 -1.04 -12.71
N GLY A 64 -22.80 -0.83 -13.34
CA GLY A 64 -22.97 0.13 -14.42
C GLY A 64 -22.39 -0.35 -15.75
N ASP A 65 -22.31 0.57 -16.72
CA ASP A 65 -21.82 0.30 -18.07
C ASP A 65 -20.29 0.13 -18.11
N VAL A 66 -19.82 -1.05 -18.52
CA VAL A 66 -18.39 -1.39 -18.57
C VAL A 66 -17.82 -1.04 -19.93
N LYS A 67 -17.08 0.07 -20.01
CA LYS A 67 -16.40 0.53 -21.23
C LYS A 67 -15.00 -0.04 -21.32
N LEU A 68 -14.76 -0.85 -22.33
CA LEU A 68 -13.47 -1.54 -22.52
C LEU A 68 -12.39 -0.57 -22.98
N ALA A 69 -11.16 -0.73 -22.47
CA ALA A 69 -10.01 0.09 -22.82
C ALA A 69 -9.70 0.00 -24.32
N VAL A 70 -9.66 1.16 -24.99
CA VAL A 70 -9.25 1.28 -26.40
C VAL A 70 -7.76 1.61 -26.51
N LYS A 71 -7.21 2.31 -25.51
CA LYS A 71 -5.78 2.59 -25.34
C LYS A 71 -5.44 2.38 -23.86
N GLU A 72 -4.21 2.02 -23.57
CA GLU A 72 -3.73 1.92 -22.19
C GLU A 72 -3.86 3.29 -21.53
N ALA A 73 -4.36 3.32 -20.30
CA ALA A 73 -4.48 4.53 -19.52
C ALA A 73 -3.07 5.13 -19.33
N THR A 74 -2.80 6.21 -20.04
CA THR A 74 -1.60 7.01 -19.82
C THR A 74 -1.81 7.90 -18.60
N PHE A 75 -0.73 8.12 -17.86
CA PHE A 75 -0.75 8.97 -16.68
C PHE A 75 -1.15 10.40 -17.06
N ASP A 76 -2.40 10.78 -16.78
CA ASP A 76 -2.88 12.14 -16.98
C ASP A 76 -2.55 12.97 -15.73
N ALA A 77 -1.50 13.77 -15.86
CA ALA A 77 -1.00 14.64 -14.79
C ALA A 77 -2.07 15.63 -14.28
N LYS A 78 -3.06 16.01 -15.09
CA LYS A 78 -4.16 16.89 -14.64
C LYS A 78 -5.16 16.12 -13.80
N LYS A 79 -5.60 14.94 -14.23
CA LYS A 79 -6.47 14.07 -13.42
C LYS A 79 -5.78 13.63 -12.13
N TYR A 80 -4.48 13.34 -12.19
CA TYR A 80 -3.69 13.05 -11.00
C TYR A 80 -3.62 14.26 -10.06
N ALA A 81 -3.38 15.48 -10.56
CA ALA A 81 -3.37 16.69 -9.73
C ALA A 81 -4.75 17.06 -9.15
N GLU A 82 -5.83 16.75 -9.86
CA GLU A 82 -7.21 17.02 -9.45
C GLU A 82 -7.68 16.01 -8.37
N VAL A 83 -7.26 14.74 -8.47
CA VAL A 83 -7.55 13.69 -7.48
C VAL A 83 -6.62 13.74 -6.26
N THR A 84 -5.37 14.23 -6.42
CA THR A 84 -4.36 14.22 -5.32
C THR A 84 -4.22 15.54 -4.55
N GLY A 85 -4.92 16.61 -4.95
CA GLY A 85 -4.79 17.91 -4.27
C GLY A 85 -3.38 18.51 -4.37
N LYS A 86 -3.20 19.71 -3.81
CA LYS A 86 -2.10 20.66 -4.05
C LYS A 86 -0.65 20.24 -3.69
N GLY A 87 -0.32 18.94 -3.63
CA GLY A 87 1.04 18.45 -3.33
C GLY A 87 1.95 18.22 -4.54
N ALA A 88 1.42 18.12 -5.76
CA ALA A 88 2.17 17.59 -6.91
C ALA A 88 2.91 18.63 -7.79
N GLN A 89 3.05 19.89 -7.36
CA GLN A 89 3.82 20.88 -8.15
C GLN A 89 5.34 20.64 -8.16
N ASN A 90 5.88 19.83 -7.23
CA ASN A 90 7.33 19.59 -7.15
C ASN A 90 7.82 18.36 -7.93
N ALA A 91 6.94 17.44 -8.34
CA ALA A 91 7.32 16.30 -9.19
C ALA A 91 7.40 16.67 -10.68
N ALA A 92 6.62 17.66 -11.13
CA ALA A 92 6.58 18.10 -12.52
C ALA A 92 7.86 18.84 -13.00
N LYS A 93 8.67 19.39 -12.07
CA LYS A 93 9.91 20.12 -12.42
C LYS A 93 11.13 19.22 -12.67
N LYS A 94 11.14 17.95 -12.23
CA LYS A 94 12.30 17.06 -12.39
C LYS A 94 12.28 16.22 -13.69
N ALA A 95 11.14 16.08 -14.37
CA ALA A 95 11.06 15.38 -15.66
C ALA A 95 11.14 16.31 -16.89
N ALA A 96 10.84 17.61 -16.75
CA ALA A 96 10.71 18.55 -17.87
C ALA A 96 12.03 19.18 -18.39
N LYS A 97 13.22 18.63 -18.06
CA LYS A 97 14.52 19.16 -18.53
C LYS A 97 15.16 18.37 -19.67
N LYS A 98 14.55 17.29 -20.16
CA LYS A 98 14.85 16.74 -21.48
C LYS A 98 13.63 16.93 -22.37
N GLU A 99 13.80 17.78 -23.39
CA GLU A 99 12.91 18.06 -24.53
C GLU A 99 11.85 19.17 -24.38
N LYS A 100 12.27 20.43 -24.66
CA LYS A 100 11.45 21.51 -25.27
C LYS A 100 10.94 21.03 -26.64
N LYS A 101 9.80 21.38 -27.26
CA LYS A 101 9.01 22.63 -27.46
C LYS A 101 7.77 22.12 -28.27
N ALA A 102 6.49 22.49 -28.10
CA ALA A 102 5.91 23.78 -28.46
C ALA A 102 4.36 23.77 -28.26
N ALA A 103 3.83 24.97 -27.97
CA ALA A 103 2.49 25.53 -28.24
C ALA A 103 1.22 25.00 -27.52
N ALA A 104 0.60 25.94 -26.77
CA ALA A 104 -0.76 25.97 -26.22
C ALA A 104 -1.82 26.28 -27.34
N PRO A 105 -3.18 26.37 -27.14
CA PRO A 105 -3.89 26.90 -25.96
C PRO A 105 -5.25 26.24 -25.53
N ALA A 106 -5.75 26.81 -24.43
CA ALA A 106 -6.99 26.69 -23.65
C ALA A 106 -8.33 26.19 -24.27
N ALA A 107 -9.14 25.53 -23.42
CA ALA A 107 -10.61 25.54 -23.47
C ALA A 107 -11.22 25.40 -22.04
N ALA A 108 -12.41 25.99 -21.88
CA ALA A 108 -13.13 26.42 -20.67
C ALA A 108 -13.79 25.29 -19.81
N PRO A 109 -14.39 25.60 -18.63
CA PRO A 109 -14.76 24.61 -17.61
C PRO A 109 -16.19 24.07 -17.77
N ALA A 110 -16.41 22.80 -17.42
CA ALA A 110 -17.74 22.22 -17.17
C ALA A 110 -17.62 20.96 -16.28
N PRO A 111 -18.73 20.49 -15.69
CA PRO A 111 -19.21 20.76 -14.33
C PRO A 111 -18.71 19.74 -13.30
N ALA A 112 -18.73 20.12 -12.02
CA ALA A 112 -18.34 19.28 -10.87
C ALA A 112 -19.14 17.96 -10.81
N PRO A 113 -18.49 16.78 -10.72
CA PRO A 113 -19.19 15.55 -10.33
C PRO A 113 -19.39 15.53 -8.80
N ALA A 114 -20.54 14.96 -8.42
CA ALA A 114 -21.05 14.87 -7.08
C ALA A 114 -20.05 14.24 -6.08
N LYS A 115 -20.15 14.69 -4.82
CA LYS A 115 -19.43 14.14 -3.68
C LYS A 115 -19.80 12.66 -3.51
N GLU A 116 -18.92 11.76 -3.92
CA GLU A 116 -18.90 10.42 -3.35
C GLU A 116 -18.40 10.52 -1.90
N ASP A 117 -19.13 9.89 -0.99
CA ASP A 117 -18.86 9.89 0.44
C ASP A 117 -17.41 9.47 0.72
N LYS A 118 -16.62 10.43 1.19
CA LYS A 118 -15.25 10.17 1.64
C LYS A 118 -15.33 9.14 2.78
N PRO A 119 -14.55 8.04 2.71
CA PRO A 119 -14.37 7.18 3.87
C PRO A 119 -13.98 8.04 5.06
N VAL A 120 -14.71 7.89 6.16
CA VAL A 120 -14.43 8.60 7.42
C VAL A 120 -12.97 8.31 7.78
N ASP A 121 -12.13 9.35 7.80
CA ASP A 121 -10.76 9.22 8.27
C ASP A 121 -10.82 8.70 9.72
N PRO A 122 -10.20 7.56 10.06
CA PRO A 122 -10.25 7.01 11.41
C PRO A 122 -9.60 7.89 12.49
N TRP A 123 -8.95 8.99 12.06
CA TRP A 123 -8.45 10.07 12.92
C TRP A 123 -9.25 11.39 12.78
N ALA A 124 -10.29 11.48 11.95
CA ALA A 124 -11.17 12.65 11.84
C ALA A 124 -12.00 12.82 13.12
N GLY A 125 -11.45 13.59 14.05
CA GLY A 125 -12.03 13.84 15.37
C GLY A 125 -10.98 13.94 16.47
N LEU A 126 -9.76 13.47 16.21
CA LEU A 126 -8.62 13.68 17.10
C LEU A 126 -8.02 15.07 16.89
N ALA A 127 -7.37 15.60 17.94
CA ALA A 127 -6.66 16.86 17.88
C ALA A 127 -5.66 16.89 16.70
N LYS A 128 -5.19 18.07 16.30
CA LYS A 128 -4.15 18.16 15.27
C LYS A 128 -2.92 17.34 15.72
N PRO A 129 -2.34 16.48 14.87
CA PRO A 129 -1.18 15.69 15.26
C PRO A 129 -0.01 16.59 15.70
N CYS A 130 0.63 16.25 16.82
CA CYS A 130 1.79 17.01 17.33
C CYS A 130 3.08 16.71 16.55
N CYS A 131 3.17 15.58 15.87
CA CYS A 131 4.29 15.21 15.00
C CYS A 131 3.88 15.34 13.52
N ASP A 132 4.70 16.04 12.73
CA ASP A 132 4.60 16.06 11.27
C ASP A 132 5.26 14.79 10.69
N MET A 133 4.43 13.76 10.49
CA MET A 133 4.85 12.46 9.97
C MET A 133 5.41 12.56 8.54
N ASP A 134 4.92 13.47 7.70
CA ASP A 134 5.41 13.66 6.34
C ASP A 134 6.81 14.28 6.34
N SER A 135 7.05 15.26 7.23
CA SER A 135 8.38 15.84 7.44
C SER A 135 9.38 14.79 7.93
N TRP A 136 9.00 13.98 8.92
CA TRP A 136 9.83 12.87 9.43
C TRP A 136 10.22 11.91 8.29
N LYS A 137 9.25 11.41 7.53
CA LYS A 137 9.48 10.48 6.42
C LYS A 137 10.33 11.06 5.30
N ARG A 138 10.13 12.35 5.02
CA ARG A 138 10.93 13.09 4.05
C ARG A 138 12.37 13.23 4.55
N PHE A 139 12.58 13.50 5.84
CA PHE A 139 13.92 13.55 6.42
C PHE A 139 14.60 12.19 6.31
N TYR A 140 13.94 11.13 6.76
CA TYR A 140 14.45 9.75 6.72
C TYR A 140 14.80 9.30 5.29
N SER A 141 14.05 9.74 4.27
CA SER A 141 14.30 9.33 2.88
C SER A 141 15.41 10.12 2.16
N ASN A 142 15.82 11.27 2.71
CA ASN A 142 16.77 12.17 2.05
C ASN A 142 18.12 12.26 2.78
N ASN A 143 18.25 11.65 3.95
CA ASN A 143 19.44 11.67 4.77
C ASN A 143 19.86 10.25 5.12
N ASP A 144 21.12 10.12 5.51
CA ASP A 144 21.67 8.87 6.03
C ASP A 144 20.92 8.42 7.29
N GLU A 145 20.91 7.12 7.56
CA GLU A 145 20.09 6.51 8.60
C GLU A 145 20.56 6.91 10.01
N ASP A 146 21.86 7.14 10.21
CA ASP A 146 22.44 7.64 11.44
C ASP A 146 21.89 9.03 11.82
N LYS A 147 21.92 9.97 10.87
CA LYS A 147 21.34 11.31 11.01
C LYS A 147 19.83 11.25 11.19
N SER A 148 19.18 10.31 10.54
CA SER A 148 17.73 10.14 10.63
C SER A 148 17.32 9.65 12.02
N VAL A 149 18.03 8.68 12.59
CA VAL A 149 17.78 8.22 13.96
C VAL A 149 18.09 9.32 14.98
N GLU A 150 19.19 10.08 14.79
CA GLU A 150 19.48 11.23 15.62
C GLU A 150 18.35 12.29 15.55
N HIS A 151 17.90 12.64 14.35
CA HIS A 151 16.80 13.58 14.14
C HIS A 151 15.49 13.08 14.77
N PHE A 152 15.22 11.78 14.70
CA PHE A 152 14.05 11.20 15.35
C PHE A 152 14.07 11.49 16.85
N TRP A 153 15.15 11.14 17.54
CA TRP A 153 15.23 11.30 18.99
C TRP A 153 15.35 12.76 19.44
N ASN A 154 16.07 13.59 18.69
CA ASN A 154 16.38 14.96 19.11
C ASN A 154 15.35 15.99 18.63
N THR A 155 14.58 15.70 17.58
CA THR A 155 13.63 16.66 16.98
C THR A 155 12.22 16.13 16.92
N VAL A 156 12.03 14.85 16.57
CA VAL A 156 10.68 14.28 16.41
C VAL A 156 10.09 13.86 17.75
N VAL A 157 10.87 13.19 18.61
CA VAL A 157 10.40 12.70 19.90
C VAL A 157 10.40 13.83 20.93
N THR A 158 9.23 14.40 21.17
CA THR A 158 8.96 15.32 22.29
C THR A 158 8.04 14.65 23.31
N ASP A 159 7.86 15.27 24.49
CA ASP A 159 6.95 14.75 25.52
C ASP A 159 5.49 14.67 25.04
N GLU A 160 5.07 15.56 24.13
CA GLU A 160 3.76 15.49 23.48
C GLU A 160 3.67 14.29 22.53
N VAL A 161 4.73 14.03 21.76
CA VAL A 161 4.79 12.86 20.85
C VAL A 161 4.74 11.57 21.64
N LYS A 162 5.45 11.46 22.77
CA LYS A 162 5.37 10.29 23.64
C LYS A 162 3.94 10.01 24.14
N LYS A 163 3.13 11.06 24.35
CA LYS A 163 1.73 10.96 24.80
C LYS A 163 0.75 10.64 23.67
N GLU A 164 0.99 11.11 22.44
CA GLU A 164 0.08 10.91 21.31
C GLU A 164 0.47 9.74 20.39
N TYR A 165 1.73 9.30 20.41
CA TYR A 165 2.27 8.28 19.52
C TYR A 165 2.87 7.13 20.33
N SER A 166 3.03 5.99 19.68
CA SER A 166 3.65 4.82 20.28
C SER A 166 4.55 4.07 19.31
N LEU A 167 5.52 3.36 19.89
CA LEU A 167 6.40 2.42 19.20
C LEU A 167 5.93 0.99 19.47
N TRP A 168 5.98 0.15 18.43
CA TRP A 168 5.55 -1.23 18.50
C TRP A 168 6.50 -2.14 17.72
N VAL A 169 6.77 -3.32 18.29
CA VAL A 169 7.39 -4.42 17.58
C VAL A 169 6.29 -5.38 17.14
N GLY A 170 6.28 -5.73 15.86
CA GLY A 170 5.46 -6.80 15.30
C GLY A 170 6.35 -7.97 14.90
N THR A 171 6.10 -9.15 15.45
CA THR A 171 6.81 -10.40 15.11
C THR A 171 5.84 -11.37 14.43
N TYR A 172 6.18 -11.86 13.25
CA TYR A 172 5.32 -12.77 12.49
C TYR A 172 5.24 -14.14 13.17
N LYS A 173 4.02 -14.63 13.41
CA LYS A 173 3.75 -15.86 14.17
C LYS A 173 4.16 -17.14 13.45
N TYR A 174 4.05 -17.17 12.13
CA TYR A 174 4.20 -18.38 11.31
C TYR A 174 5.56 -18.42 10.60
N ALA A 175 6.63 -18.16 11.36
CA ALA A 175 7.99 -18.11 10.83
C ALA A 175 8.42 -19.44 10.17
N ASP A 176 7.84 -20.56 10.61
CA ASP A 176 8.00 -21.91 10.06
C ASP A 176 7.49 -22.07 8.63
N GLU A 177 6.53 -21.25 8.19
CA GLU A 177 6.01 -21.25 6.82
C GLU A 177 6.90 -20.47 5.84
N LEU A 178 7.87 -19.70 6.35
CA LEU A 178 8.73 -18.84 5.55
C LEU A 178 9.91 -19.64 4.98
N THR A 179 9.83 -20.01 3.71
CA THR A 179 10.86 -20.82 3.04
C THR A 179 11.87 -19.99 2.24
N GLN A 180 11.43 -18.92 1.59
CA GLN A 180 12.25 -18.11 0.68
C GLN A 180 12.25 -16.63 1.08
N PRO A 181 13.41 -15.96 1.16
CA PRO A 181 13.49 -14.56 1.56
C PRO A 181 12.61 -13.66 0.69
N PHE A 182 12.65 -13.80 -0.63
CA PHE A 182 11.84 -12.97 -1.54
C PHE A 182 10.33 -13.14 -1.31
N MET A 183 9.86 -14.33 -0.94
CA MET A 183 8.45 -14.56 -0.59
C MET A 183 8.08 -13.87 0.72
N ALA A 184 8.95 -13.93 1.73
CA ALA A 184 8.77 -13.22 2.99
C ALA A 184 8.72 -11.69 2.77
N ALA A 185 9.61 -11.13 1.92
CA ALA A 185 9.54 -9.72 1.53
C ALA A 185 8.24 -9.38 0.79
N ASN A 186 7.74 -10.27 -0.08
CA ASN A 186 6.49 -10.05 -0.79
C ASN A 186 5.29 -10.03 0.17
N LEU A 187 5.30 -10.86 1.21
CA LEU A 187 4.29 -10.85 2.26
C LEU A 187 4.23 -9.49 2.97
N ILE A 188 5.40 -8.95 3.37
CA ILE A 188 5.50 -7.59 3.94
C ILE A 188 4.95 -6.54 2.96
N GLY A 189 5.33 -6.64 1.67
CA GLY A 189 4.86 -5.72 0.64
C GLY A 189 3.34 -5.76 0.43
N GLY A 190 2.75 -6.96 0.47
CA GLY A 190 1.30 -7.15 0.40
C GLY A 190 0.58 -6.51 1.58
N MET A 191 1.11 -6.69 2.80
CA MET A 191 0.56 -6.02 3.99
C MET A 191 0.57 -4.50 3.80
N PHE A 192 1.71 -3.91 3.40
CA PHE A 192 1.84 -2.47 3.21
C PHE A 192 0.82 -1.90 2.22
N GLN A 193 0.55 -2.61 1.12
CA GLN A 193 -0.47 -2.21 0.14
C GLN A 193 -1.88 -2.21 0.72
N ARG A 194 -2.23 -3.21 1.54
CA ARG A 194 -3.55 -3.31 2.19
C ARG A 194 -3.76 -2.20 3.21
N ILE A 195 -2.70 -1.84 3.95
CA ILE A 195 -2.75 -0.75 4.93
C ILE A 195 -2.39 0.62 4.34
N GLU A 196 -2.36 0.84 3.03
CA GLU A 196 -1.86 2.08 2.41
C GLU A 196 -2.48 3.38 2.98
N LYS A 197 -3.75 3.35 3.41
CA LYS A 197 -4.40 4.51 4.05
C LYS A 197 -3.82 4.86 5.43
N LEU A 198 -3.33 3.87 6.19
CA LEU A 198 -2.68 4.06 7.49
C LEU A 198 -1.36 4.83 7.37
N ARG A 199 -0.76 4.83 6.18
CA ARG A 199 0.56 5.39 5.91
C ARG A 199 0.65 6.85 6.31
N LYS A 200 -0.41 7.64 6.18
CA LYS A 200 -0.40 9.05 6.61
C LYS A 200 -0.05 9.26 8.09
N HIS A 201 -0.28 8.26 8.93
CA HIS A 201 -0.13 8.36 10.39
C HIS A 201 0.82 7.33 10.98
N ALA A 202 1.56 6.60 10.15
CA ALA A 202 2.45 5.54 10.57
C ALA A 202 3.72 5.46 9.71
N PHE A 203 4.80 5.04 10.33
CA PHE A 203 6.09 4.73 9.73
C PHE A 203 6.58 3.40 10.29
N ALA A 204 7.22 2.58 9.48
CA ALA A 204 7.84 1.35 9.99
C ALA A 204 8.99 0.86 9.12
N ASN A 205 9.87 0.07 9.72
CA ASN A 205 10.80 -0.79 8.99
C ASN A 205 10.56 -2.24 9.40
N CYS A 206 10.20 -3.05 8.42
CA CYS A 206 10.07 -4.50 8.58
C CYS A 206 11.30 -5.18 7.97
N VAL A 207 11.87 -6.11 8.72
CA VAL A 207 13.08 -6.86 8.39
C VAL A 207 12.71 -8.32 8.23
N VAL A 208 13.20 -8.92 7.15
CA VAL A 208 13.32 -10.37 7.01
C VAL A 208 14.69 -10.75 7.54
N GLY A 209 14.73 -11.57 8.58
CA GLY A 209 15.97 -12.14 9.11
C GLY A 209 16.12 -13.60 8.70
N GLY A 210 17.36 -14.08 8.68
CA GLY A 210 17.70 -15.49 8.50
C GLY A 210 18.12 -15.89 7.10
N LYS A 211 18.06 -17.20 6.85
CA LYS A 211 18.48 -17.87 5.61
C LYS A 211 17.32 -18.70 5.05
N PRO A 212 17.33 -19.11 3.77
CA PRO A 212 16.25 -19.94 3.22
C PRO A 212 15.91 -21.14 4.11
N ASN A 213 14.62 -21.36 4.35
CA ASN A 213 14.03 -22.35 5.28
C ASN A 213 14.26 -22.10 6.78
N ASP A 214 14.90 -21.00 7.16
CA ASP A 214 15.07 -20.57 8.54
C ASP A 214 14.97 -19.04 8.58
N LEU A 215 13.75 -18.55 8.36
CA LEU A 215 13.44 -17.12 8.22
C LEU A 215 12.55 -16.63 9.36
N ASN A 216 12.53 -15.33 9.55
CA ASN A 216 11.54 -14.64 10.38
C ASN A 216 11.20 -13.28 9.78
N ILE A 217 10.08 -12.72 10.18
CA ILE A 217 9.71 -11.34 9.87
C ILE A 217 9.48 -10.62 11.19
N THR A 218 10.21 -9.54 11.39
CA THR A 218 10.00 -8.62 12.51
C THR A 218 9.93 -7.19 11.99
N GLY A 219 9.21 -6.31 12.66
CA GLY A 219 9.14 -4.92 12.25
C GLY A 219 9.00 -3.98 13.41
N LEU A 220 9.69 -2.84 13.32
CA LEU A 220 9.54 -1.74 14.25
C LEU A 220 8.66 -0.66 13.64
N TRP A 221 7.57 -0.38 14.32
CA TRP A 221 6.49 0.51 13.88
C TRP A 221 6.38 1.71 14.80
N PHE A 222 6.07 2.86 14.21
CA PHE A 222 5.82 4.12 14.88
C PHE A 222 4.52 4.69 14.30
N TRP A 223 3.50 4.90 15.13
CA TRP A 223 2.24 5.47 14.65
C TRP A 223 1.53 6.31 15.69
N ARG A 224 0.51 7.04 15.22
CA ARG A 224 -0.35 7.85 16.07
C ARG A 224 -1.36 7.01 16.84
N GLY A 225 -1.41 7.22 18.15
CA GLY A 225 -2.25 6.52 19.12
C GLY A 225 -1.43 5.72 20.12
N GLN A 226 -2.05 5.35 21.24
CA GLN A 226 -1.43 4.53 22.30
C GLN A 226 -1.81 3.04 22.23
N THR A 227 -2.71 2.69 21.31
CA THR A 227 -3.17 1.34 21.02
C THR A 227 -2.77 0.95 19.60
N LEU A 228 -2.96 -0.33 19.24
CA LEU A 228 -2.78 -0.80 17.87
C LEU A 228 -3.60 0.06 16.90
N ALA A 229 -2.98 0.44 15.78
CA ALA A 229 -3.64 1.26 14.77
C ALA A 229 -4.66 0.45 13.95
N PHE A 230 -4.45 -0.86 13.77
CA PHE A 230 -5.24 -1.72 12.89
C PHE A 230 -6.74 -1.80 13.24
N PRO A 231 -7.14 -1.97 14.52
CA PRO A 231 -8.56 -2.05 14.87
C PRO A 231 -9.37 -0.77 14.58
N ARG A 232 -8.72 0.36 14.28
CA ARG A 232 -9.40 1.63 13.99
C ARG A 232 -10.12 1.64 12.65
N SER A 233 -9.77 0.72 11.74
CA SER A 233 -10.43 0.59 10.43
C SER A 233 -10.57 -0.88 10.08
N PRO A 234 -11.75 -1.35 9.63
CA PRO A 234 -11.91 -2.69 9.09
C PRO A 234 -10.94 -3.00 7.95
N ASP A 235 -10.58 -1.98 7.15
CA ASP A 235 -9.66 -2.12 6.00
C ASP A 235 -8.23 -2.55 6.42
N TRP A 236 -7.84 -2.37 7.69
CA TRP A 236 -6.47 -2.63 8.16
C TRP A 236 -6.34 -3.91 8.99
N GLN A 237 -7.44 -4.63 9.20
CA GLN A 237 -7.50 -5.76 10.12
C GLN A 237 -7.09 -7.10 9.49
N ILE A 238 -6.73 -7.10 8.20
CA ILE A 238 -6.51 -8.34 7.45
C ILE A 238 -5.29 -9.13 7.94
N ASP A 239 -4.16 -8.46 8.16
CA ASP A 239 -2.89 -9.16 8.46
C ASP A 239 -2.40 -8.98 9.88
N PHE A 240 -2.89 -7.99 10.63
CA PHE A 240 -2.25 -7.70 11.92
C PHE A 240 -2.38 -8.85 12.92
N GLU A 241 -3.40 -9.72 12.79
CA GLU A 241 -3.59 -10.87 13.68
C GLU A 241 -2.51 -11.95 13.53
N VAL A 242 -1.85 -12.03 12.37
CA VAL A 242 -0.76 -12.99 12.13
C VAL A 242 0.60 -12.50 12.67
N TYR A 243 0.60 -11.38 13.38
CA TYR A 243 1.75 -10.85 14.12
C TYR A 243 1.45 -10.80 15.63
N ASP A 244 2.48 -11.07 16.43
CA ASP A 244 2.52 -10.72 17.84
C ASP A 244 3.00 -9.28 17.98
N TRP A 245 2.22 -8.47 18.70
CA TRP A 245 2.50 -7.05 18.86
C TRP A 245 2.89 -6.73 20.30
N GLN A 246 4.06 -6.11 20.44
CA GLN A 246 4.53 -5.61 21.72
C GLN A 246 4.71 -4.09 21.65
N LYS A 247 4.04 -3.37 22.56
CA LYS A 247 4.27 -1.94 22.74
C LYS A 247 5.61 -1.72 23.43
N LEU A 248 6.36 -0.72 22.96
CA LEU A 248 7.63 -0.34 23.55
C LEU A 248 7.48 0.90 24.43
N GLU A 249 8.23 0.92 25.53
CA GLU A 249 8.33 2.06 26.43
C GLU A 249 9.47 2.98 26.00
N TRP A 250 9.15 4.26 25.75
CA TRP A 250 10.07 5.22 25.14
C TRP A 250 11.42 5.39 25.87
N ASP A 251 11.40 5.31 27.20
CA ASP A 251 12.55 5.60 28.05
C ASP A 251 13.35 4.34 28.42
N ALA A 252 12.93 3.16 27.94
CA ALA A 252 13.69 1.93 28.13
C ALA A 252 15.00 1.97 27.31
N PRO A 253 16.14 1.61 27.91
CA PRO A 253 17.44 1.71 27.26
C PRO A 253 17.53 0.88 25.97
N GLU A 254 16.84 -0.26 25.92
CA GLU A 254 16.83 -1.16 24.77
C GLU A 254 16.09 -0.57 23.57
N VAL A 255 15.17 0.38 23.77
CA VAL A 255 14.34 0.93 22.68
C VAL A 255 15.13 1.85 21.77
N LYS A 256 16.08 2.62 22.31
CA LYS A 256 16.99 3.43 21.48
C LYS A 256 17.85 2.56 20.59
N GLU A 257 18.41 1.49 21.14
CA GLU A 257 19.19 0.51 20.38
C GLU A 257 18.33 -0.18 19.33
N MET A 258 17.10 -0.56 19.68
CA MET A 258 16.16 -1.18 18.77
C MET A 258 15.78 -0.24 17.61
N VAL A 259 15.49 1.02 17.89
CA VAL A 259 15.22 2.03 16.86
C VAL A 259 16.41 2.15 15.92
N SER A 260 17.63 2.31 16.44
CA SER A 260 18.83 2.36 15.61
C SER A 260 18.96 1.12 14.72
N LYS A 261 18.87 -0.07 15.32
CA LYS A 261 19.02 -1.34 14.63
C LYS A 261 18.02 -1.54 13.49
N TYR A 262 16.73 -1.31 13.73
CA TYR A 262 15.69 -1.50 12.72
C TYR A 262 15.68 -0.37 11.67
N TRP A 263 15.98 0.86 12.08
CA TRP A 263 15.89 2.01 11.18
C TRP A 263 17.16 2.26 10.37
N MET A 264 18.29 1.70 10.79
CA MET A 264 19.52 1.67 10.00
C MET A 264 19.65 0.40 9.16
N TRP A 265 18.72 -0.55 9.28
CA TRP A 265 18.82 -1.89 8.68
C TRP A 265 20.17 -2.55 8.99
N ASP A 266 20.59 -2.51 10.25
CA ASP A 266 21.94 -2.91 10.63
C ASP A 266 22.22 -4.37 10.21
N GLU A 267 23.03 -4.52 9.15
CA GLU A 267 23.36 -5.81 8.55
C GLU A 267 24.13 -6.72 9.51
N LYS A 268 24.78 -6.13 10.54
CA LYS A 268 25.56 -6.86 11.54
C LYS A 268 24.72 -7.29 12.73
N ALA A 269 23.51 -6.76 12.86
CA ALA A 269 22.61 -7.09 13.95
C ALA A 269 21.82 -8.38 13.71
N GLN A 270 21.31 -8.96 14.79
CA GLN A 270 20.42 -10.12 14.73
C GLN A 270 18.98 -9.71 15.01
N PHE A 271 18.05 -10.03 14.14
CA PHE A 271 16.62 -9.76 14.27
C PHE A 271 15.93 -11.03 14.76
N ASP A 272 15.51 -11.04 16.02
CA ASP A 272 14.97 -12.24 16.72
C ASP A 272 15.93 -13.44 16.64
N GLY A 273 17.20 -13.20 16.93
CA GLY A 273 18.26 -14.21 16.85
C GLY A 273 18.72 -14.59 15.44
N LYS A 274 18.09 -14.07 14.37
CA LYS A 274 18.46 -14.36 12.98
C LYS A 274 19.24 -13.22 12.34
N PRO A 275 20.28 -13.48 11.51
CA PRO A 275 21.04 -12.42 10.85
C PRO A 275 20.17 -11.62 9.89
N PHE A 276 20.52 -10.36 9.62
CA PHE A 276 19.84 -9.56 8.60
C PHE A 276 19.86 -10.24 7.22
N ASN A 277 18.74 -10.13 6.49
CA ASN A 277 18.66 -10.56 5.09
C ASN A 277 18.25 -9.38 4.19
N GLN A 278 17.11 -8.78 4.47
CA GLN A 278 16.57 -7.65 3.71
C GLN A 278 15.50 -6.93 4.53
N ALA A 279 15.18 -5.70 4.13
CA ALA A 279 14.16 -4.91 4.81
C ALA A 279 13.25 -4.17 3.82
N LYS A 280 12.09 -3.74 4.32
CA LYS A 280 11.16 -2.84 3.63
C LYS A 280 10.71 -1.73 4.57
N THR A 281 10.80 -0.50 4.09
CA THR A 281 10.24 0.67 4.78
C THR A 281 8.80 0.89 4.38
N TYR A 282 7.97 1.15 5.37
CA TYR A 282 6.61 1.65 5.24
C TYR A 282 6.60 3.16 5.52
N LYS A 283 6.38 3.95 4.47
CA LYS A 283 6.40 5.42 4.53
C LYS A 283 5.50 6.04 3.47
#